data_AF-A0A7C5YVJ5-F1
#
_entry.id   AF-A0A7C5YVJ5-F1
#
_cell.length_a   1.000
_cell.length_b   1.000
_cell.length_c   1.000
_cell.angle_alpha   90.00
_cell.angle_beta   90.00
_cell.angle_gamma   90.00
#
_symmetry.space_group_name_H-M   'P 1'
#
loop_
_entity.id
_entity.type
_entity.pdbx_description
1 polymer ?
#
loop_
_entity_poly.entity_id
_entity_poly.type
_entity_poly.pdbx_seq_one_letter_code
_entity_poly.pdbx_strand_id
1 'polypeptide(L)'
;MAEQPSETRSTFLRRVGQFLRDVGPSRLLLLLLALALVVILAIRGVETWQGRGDPVAFRLGALEVHWYGIILMSGALAGGFLGEHLARRRGINPEHAWNILLWGVIAGVIVSRLWYVLGSWKEFAGDPLRIVGFENGVFVGLRGLTIHGALLGAVLAV
;
A
#
# COMPACT_ATOMS: atom_id res chain seq x y z
N MET A 1 -39.14 6.46 9.70
CA MET A 1 -38.27 6.29 10.88
C MET A 1 -36.98 7.04 10.57
N ALA A 2 -36.84 8.27 11.05
CA ALA A 2 -35.75 9.17 10.68
C ALA A 2 -34.65 9.12 11.77
N GLU A 3 -33.45 8.68 11.41
CA GLU A 3 -32.29 8.71 12.31
C GLU A 3 -31.94 10.15 12.72
N GLN A 4 -31.69 10.36 14.02
CA GLN A 4 -31.33 11.67 14.59
C GLN A 4 -29.88 12.05 14.22
N PRO A 5 -29.64 13.12 13.43
CA PRO A 5 -28.30 13.46 12.92
C PRO A 5 -27.33 14.11 13.94
N SER A 6 -27.80 14.51 15.12
CA SER A 6 -27.03 15.37 16.05
C SER A 6 -26.07 14.63 16.98
N GLU A 7 -26.38 13.40 17.42
CA GLU A 7 -25.51 12.61 18.31
C GLU A 7 -24.28 12.04 17.60
N THR A 8 -24.42 11.66 16.34
CA THR A 8 -23.33 11.07 15.54
C THR A 8 -22.22 12.09 15.31
N ARG A 9 -22.58 13.36 15.04
CA ARG A 9 -21.61 14.43 14.77
C ARG A 9 -20.81 14.81 16.01
N SER A 10 -21.43 14.93 17.18
CA SER A 10 -20.74 15.29 18.42
C SER A 10 -19.78 14.20 18.92
N THR A 11 -20.18 12.93 18.75
CA THR A 11 -19.36 11.76 19.08
C THR A 11 -18.14 11.65 18.17
N PHE A 12 -18.33 11.84 16.86
CA PHE A 12 -17.22 11.87 15.90
C PHE A 12 -16.22 12.98 16.21
N LEU A 13 -16.71 14.21 16.43
CA LEU A 13 -15.85 15.36 16.72
C LEU A 13 -15.07 15.18 18.03
N ARG A 14 -15.66 14.58 19.07
CA ARG A 14 -14.92 14.24 20.30
C ARG A 14 -13.82 13.21 20.05
N ARG A 15 -14.10 12.16 19.25
CA ARG A 15 -13.10 11.13 18.90
C ARG A 15 -11.96 11.72 18.08
N VAL A 16 -12.26 12.57 17.11
CA VAL A 16 -11.25 13.31 16.33
C VAL A 16 -10.44 14.23 17.24
N GLY A 17 -11.08 14.99 18.13
CA GLY A 17 -10.40 15.90 19.05
C GLY A 17 -9.52 15.19 20.10
N GLN A 18 -9.92 14.02 20.59
CA GLN A 18 -9.05 13.16 21.41
C GLN A 18 -7.89 12.61 20.59
N PHE A 19 -8.17 12.16 19.36
CA PHE A 19 -7.13 11.66 18.47
C PHE A 19 -6.02 12.68 18.22
N LEU A 20 -6.39 13.91 17.85
CA LEU A 20 -5.47 15.00 17.57
C LEU A 20 -4.59 15.36 18.78
N ARG A 21 -5.13 15.27 20.01
CA ARG A 21 -4.37 15.54 21.23
C ARG A 21 -3.37 14.45 21.57
N ASP A 22 -3.78 13.20 21.48
CA ASP A 22 -2.96 12.02 21.83
C ASP A 22 -1.78 11.78 20.88
N VAL A 23 -1.88 12.22 19.62
CA VAL A 23 -0.77 12.13 18.66
C VAL A 23 0.36 13.09 19.04
N GLY A 24 0.05 14.20 19.70
CA GLY A 24 1.01 15.27 20.00
C GLY A 24 1.33 16.13 18.76
N PRO A 25 1.61 17.43 18.94
CA PRO A 25 1.70 18.40 17.84
C PRO A 25 2.83 18.08 16.83
N SER A 26 3.96 17.56 17.31
CA SER A 26 5.10 17.20 16.45
C SER A 26 4.80 16.00 15.55
N ARG A 27 4.19 14.94 16.07
CA ARG A 27 3.80 13.78 15.26
C ARG A 27 2.62 14.10 14.34
N LEU A 28 1.71 14.98 14.77
CA LEU A 28 0.61 15.44 13.92
C LEU A 28 1.14 16.18 12.70
N LEU A 29 2.09 17.09 12.90
CA LEU A 29 2.76 17.80 11.81
C LEU A 29 3.45 16.81 10.85
N LEU A 30 4.18 15.83 11.38
CA LEU A 30 4.84 14.80 10.56
C LEU A 30 3.84 13.97 9.76
N LEU A 31 2.71 13.57 10.36
CA LEU A 31 1.66 12.83 9.66
C LEU A 31 0.97 13.68 8.59
N LEU A 32 0.73 14.95 8.85
CA LEU A 32 0.15 15.87 7.86
C LEU A 32 1.11 16.16 6.72
N LEU A 33 2.40 16.35 7.00
CA LEU A 33 3.43 16.53 5.98
C LEU A 33 3.62 15.24 5.17
N ALA A 34 3.63 14.07 5.81
CA ALA A 34 3.68 12.79 5.13
C ALA A 34 2.44 12.59 4.24
N LEU A 35 1.24 12.89 4.74
CA LEU A 35 0.00 12.81 3.96
C LEU A 35 0.00 13.79 2.79
N ALA A 36 0.40 15.04 3.02
CA ALA A 36 0.52 16.05 1.98
C ALA A 36 1.56 15.64 0.92
N LEU A 37 2.70 15.08 1.34
CA LEU A 37 3.69 14.52 0.43
C LEU A 37 3.08 13.39 -0.39
N VAL A 38 2.40 12.41 0.22
CA VAL A 38 1.72 11.33 -0.49
C VAL A 38 0.72 11.86 -1.51
N VAL A 39 -0.07 12.88 -1.14
CA VAL A 39 -1.04 13.51 -2.05
C VAL A 39 -0.33 14.23 -3.20
N ILE A 40 0.76 14.94 -2.94
CA ILE A 40 1.57 15.60 -3.98
C ILE A 40 2.18 14.56 -4.92
N LEU A 41 2.74 13.47 -4.39
CA LEU A 41 3.30 12.38 -5.19
C LEU A 41 2.21 11.66 -5.99
N ALA A 42 0.99 11.54 -5.43
CA ALA A 42 -0.16 10.98 -6.13
C ALA A 42 -0.65 11.89 -7.27
N ILE A 43 -0.66 13.21 -7.09
CA ILE A 43 -1.02 14.17 -8.15
C ILE A 43 0.01 14.12 -9.28
N ARG A 44 1.31 14.14 -8.96
CA ARG A 44 2.39 13.95 -9.94
C ARG A 44 2.27 12.62 -10.66
N GLY A 45 1.94 11.56 -9.91
CA GLY A 45 1.59 10.26 -10.46
C GLY A 45 0.45 10.38 -11.47
N VAL A 46 -0.70 10.93 -11.09
CA VAL A 46 -1.88 11.06 -11.96
C VAL A 46 -1.58 11.80 -13.27
N GLU A 47 -0.76 12.84 -13.26
CA GLU A 47 -0.31 13.53 -14.48
C GLU A 47 0.39 12.57 -15.47
N THR A 48 1.22 11.66 -14.95
CA THR A 48 1.92 10.66 -15.77
C THR A 48 0.94 9.62 -16.35
N TRP A 49 -0.14 9.29 -15.64
CA TRP A 49 -1.11 8.26 -16.06
C TRP A 49 -2.10 8.76 -17.11
N GLN A 50 -2.23 10.10 -17.26
CA GLN A 50 -2.95 10.74 -18.36
C GLN A 50 -2.12 10.86 -19.65
N GLY A 51 -0.96 10.19 -19.72
CA GLY A 51 -0.05 10.24 -20.87
C GLY A 51 0.74 11.54 -20.97
N ARG A 52 0.75 12.36 -19.91
CA ARG A 52 1.40 13.69 -19.90
C ARG A 52 2.75 13.72 -19.16
N GLY A 53 3.31 12.57 -18.75
CA GLY A 53 4.61 12.51 -18.08
C GLY A 53 5.22 11.11 -18.02
N ASP A 54 6.49 11.03 -17.59
CA ASP A 54 7.24 9.78 -17.45
C ASP A 54 6.72 8.96 -16.23
N PRO A 55 6.24 7.72 -16.43
CA PRO A 55 5.79 6.88 -15.31
C PRO A 55 6.92 6.50 -14.32
N VAL A 56 8.18 6.66 -14.74
CA VAL A 56 9.36 6.45 -13.91
C VAL A 56 9.64 7.71 -13.09
N ALA A 57 9.62 7.57 -11.76
CA ALA A 57 9.94 8.65 -10.84
C ALA A 57 11.43 8.97 -10.83
N PHE A 58 12.27 7.93 -10.76
CA PHE A 58 13.72 8.04 -10.88
C PHE A 58 14.33 6.68 -11.23
N ARG A 59 15.55 6.72 -11.78
CA ARG A 59 16.32 5.54 -12.18
C ARG A 59 17.54 5.40 -11.29
N LEU A 60 17.75 4.21 -10.74
CA LEU A 60 18.95 3.83 -10.00
C LEU A 60 19.69 2.77 -10.82
N GLY A 61 20.49 3.21 -11.80
CA GLY A 61 21.12 2.32 -12.77
C GLY A 61 20.07 1.59 -13.63
N ALA A 62 20.04 0.26 -13.56
CA ALA A 62 19.05 -0.58 -14.25
C ALA A 62 17.70 -0.68 -13.52
N LEU A 63 17.59 -0.15 -12.30
CA LEU A 63 16.35 -0.19 -11.51
C LEU A 63 15.50 1.04 -11.79
N GLU A 64 14.33 0.84 -12.37
CA GLU A 64 13.35 1.90 -12.63
C GLU A 64 12.30 1.95 -11.51
N VAL A 65 12.32 3.00 -10.70
CA VAL A 65 11.33 3.20 -9.64
C VAL A 65 10.15 3.98 -10.21
N HIS A 66 8.99 3.35 -10.23
CA HIS A 66 7.78 3.92 -10.80
C HIS A 66 6.95 4.68 -9.76
N TRP A 67 6.25 5.73 -10.19
CA TRP A 67 5.37 6.53 -9.32
C TRP A 67 4.32 5.71 -8.59
N TYR A 68 3.74 4.71 -9.26
CA TYR A 68 2.72 3.84 -8.66
C TYR A 68 3.28 3.04 -7.47
N GLY A 69 4.55 2.59 -7.55
CA GLY A 69 5.19 1.85 -6.47
C GLY A 69 5.40 2.70 -5.23
N ILE A 70 5.77 3.97 -5.42
CA ILE A 70 5.94 4.96 -4.34
C ILE A 70 4.60 5.20 -3.64
N ILE A 71 3.52 5.40 -4.41
CA ILE A 71 2.17 5.60 -3.88
C ILE A 71 1.71 4.37 -3.09
N LEU A 72 1.90 3.16 -3.62
CA LEU A 72 1.51 1.92 -2.94
C LEU A 72 2.29 1.72 -1.63
N MET A 73 3.62 1.88 -1.66
CA MET A 73 4.46 1.71 -0.47
C MET A 73 4.16 2.78 0.59
N SER A 74 3.94 4.03 0.18
CA SER A 74 3.56 5.07 1.12
C SER A 74 2.20 4.81 1.78
N GLY A 75 1.22 4.30 1.03
CA GLY A 75 -0.06 3.86 1.58
C GLY A 75 0.08 2.70 2.56
N ALA A 76 0.90 1.71 2.23
CA ALA A 76 1.20 0.59 3.13
C ALA A 76 1.84 1.08 4.44
N LEU A 77 2.88 1.92 4.36
CA LEU A 77 3.55 2.50 5.54
C LEU A 77 2.59 3.33 6.38
N ALA A 78 1.77 4.18 5.77
CA ALA A 78 0.75 4.95 6.47
C ALA A 78 -0.25 4.04 7.22
N GLY A 79 -0.65 2.93 6.60
CA GLY A 79 -1.46 1.88 7.24
C GLY A 79 -0.75 1.23 8.43
N GLY A 80 0.54 0.93 8.30
CA GLY A 80 1.39 0.41 9.38
C GLY A 80 1.47 1.36 10.58
N PHE A 81 1.78 2.63 10.34
CA PHE A 81 1.82 3.65 11.39
C PHE A 81 0.46 3.84 12.08
N LEU A 82 -0.63 3.84 11.32
CA LEU A 82 -1.97 3.94 11.88
C LEU A 82 -2.31 2.70 12.73
N GLY A 83 -1.98 1.51 12.23
CA GLY A 83 -2.16 0.25 12.94
C GLY A 83 -1.36 0.21 14.25
N GLU A 84 -0.11 0.63 14.22
CA GLU A 84 0.76 0.75 15.39
C GLU A 84 0.15 1.69 16.43
N HIS A 85 -0.29 2.87 16.00
CA HIS A 85 -0.89 3.87 16.89
C HIS A 85 -2.19 3.37 17.52
N LEU A 86 -3.03 2.67 16.76
CA LEU A 86 -4.24 2.04 17.28
C LEU A 86 -3.93 0.89 18.25
N ALA A 87 -2.90 0.09 17.97
CA ALA A 87 -2.45 -0.97 18.86
C ALA A 87 -2.00 -0.40 20.20
N ARG A 88 -1.15 0.65 20.19
CA ARG A 88 -0.72 1.37 21.40
C ARG A 88 -1.90 1.86 22.23
N ARG A 89 -2.90 2.48 21.59
CA ARG A 89 -4.11 2.98 22.30
C ARG A 89 -4.95 1.87 22.94
N ARG A 90 -4.93 0.67 22.36
CA ARG A 90 -5.70 -0.48 22.83
C ARG A 90 -4.90 -1.38 23.79
N GLY A 91 -3.65 -1.00 24.13
CA GLY A 91 -2.76 -1.83 24.94
C GLY A 91 -2.28 -3.11 24.24
N ILE A 92 -2.35 -3.16 22.92
CA ILE A 92 -1.89 -4.29 22.09
C ILE A 92 -0.41 -4.03 21.72
N ASN A 93 0.41 -5.09 21.65
CA ASN A 93 1.80 -4.96 21.20
C ASN A 93 1.82 -4.34 19.77
N PRO A 94 2.43 -3.16 19.58
CA PRO A 94 2.43 -2.46 18.29
C PRO A 94 3.24 -3.15 17.19
N GLU A 95 4.14 -4.07 17.54
CA GLU A 95 4.88 -4.89 16.57
C GLU A 95 3.97 -5.72 15.68
N HIS A 96 2.80 -6.11 16.16
CA HIS A 96 1.84 -6.85 15.33
C HIS A 96 1.44 -6.08 14.07
N ALA A 97 1.30 -4.75 14.15
CA ALA A 97 0.94 -3.94 12.99
C ALA A 97 2.03 -3.99 11.90
N TRP A 98 3.29 -3.94 12.31
CA TRP A 98 4.45 -4.03 11.41
C TRP A 98 4.64 -5.45 10.87
N ASN A 99 4.42 -6.47 11.70
CA ASN A 99 4.48 -7.87 11.29
C ASN A 99 3.40 -8.18 10.24
N ILE A 100 2.16 -7.71 10.46
CA ILE A 100 1.06 -7.83 9.50
C ILE A 100 1.41 -7.12 8.18
N LEU A 101 1.95 -5.91 8.23
CA LEU A 101 2.37 -5.19 7.03
C LEU A 101 3.45 -5.97 6.27
N LEU A 102 4.49 -6.42 6.96
CA LEU A 102 5.62 -7.11 6.35
C LEU A 102 5.20 -8.44 5.70
N TRP A 103 4.51 -9.30 6.45
CA TRP A 103 4.02 -10.57 5.93
C TRP A 103 2.93 -10.39 4.88
N GLY A 104 2.05 -9.40 5.07
CA GLY A 104 0.99 -9.07 4.12
C GLY A 104 1.53 -8.60 2.77
N VAL A 105 2.61 -7.80 2.74
CA VAL A 105 3.27 -7.38 1.50
C VAL A 105 3.92 -8.58 0.81
N ILE A 106 4.66 -9.42 1.55
CA ILE A 106 5.33 -10.60 0.97
C ILE A 106 4.30 -11.57 0.39
N ALA A 107 3.32 -11.99 1.17
CA ALA A 107 2.26 -12.88 0.74
C ALA A 107 1.42 -12.27 -0.39
N GLY A 108 1.12 -10.97 -0.30
CA GLY A 108 0.42 -10.22 -1.32
C GLY A 108 1.14 -10.28 -2.68
N VAL A 109 2.45 -10.04 -2.73
CA VAL A 109 3.23 -10.13 -3.97
C VAL A 109 3.19 -11.55 -4.55
N ILE A 110 3.35 -12.56 -3.70
CA ILE A 110 3.34 -13.97 -4.13
C ILE A 110 1.97 -14.36 -4.70
N VAL A 111 0.89 -14.14 -3.94
CA VAL A 111 -0.47 -14.52 -4.37
C VAL A 111 -0.91 -13.69 -5.56
N SER A 112 -0.57 -12.40 -5.61
CA SER A 112 -0.80 -11.52 -6.76
C SER A 112 -0.18 -12.09 -8.03
N ARG A 113 1.05 -12.59 -7.93
CA ARG A 113 1.77 -13.19 -9.06
C ARG A 113 1.14 -14.50 -9.50
N LEU A 114 0.83 -15.38 -8.55
CA LEU A 114 0.17 -16.65 -8.85
C LEU A 114 -1.20 -16.42 -9.49
N TRP A 115 -1.97 -15.46 -8.98
CA TRP A 115 -3.28 -15.11 -9.53
C TRP A 115 -3.19 -14.65 -10.99
N TYR A 116 -2.19 -13.83 -11.32
CA TYR A 116 -1.93 -13.40 -12.69
C TYR A 116 -1.58 -14.58 -13.60
N VAL A 117 -0.67 -15.45 -13.15
CA VAL A 117 -0.21 -16.62 -13.92
C VAL A 117 -1.33 -17.61 -14.18
N LEU A 118 -2.22 -17.82 -13.20
CA LEU A 118 -3.38 -18.69 -13.37
C LEU A 118 -4.36 -18.13 -14.42
N GLY A 119 -4.57 -16.80 -14.43
CA GLY A 119 -5.39 -16.15 -15.46
C GLY A 119 -4.79 -16.24 -16.86
N SER A 120 -3.46 -16.22 -16.96
CA SER A 120 -2.72 -16.28 -18.22
C SER A 120 -2.00 -17.63 -18.43
N TRP A 121 -2.55 -18.74 -17.93
CA TRP A 121 -1.84 -20.03 -17.86
C TRP A 121 -1.20 -20.48 -19.18
N LYS A 122 -1.88 -20.27 -20.31
CA LYS A 122 -1.37 -20.61 -21.65
C LYS A 122 -0.06 -19.91 -22.00
N GLU A 123 0.19 -18.72 -21.45
CA GLU A 123 1.42 -17.94 -21.68
C GLU A 123 2.61 -18.47 -20.87
N PHE A 124 2.35 -19.07 -19.71
CA PHE A 124 3.38 -19.52 -18.77
C PHE A 124 3.67 -21.02 -18.84
N ALA A 125 2.75 -21.82 -19.38
CA ALA A 125 2.89 -23.29 -19.43
C ALA A 125 4.15 -23.76 -20.20
N GLY A 126 4.62 -22.98 -21.17
CA GLY A 126 5.82 -23.31 -21.96
C GLY A 126 7.14 -22.85 -21.34
N ASP A 127 7.11 -21.95 -20.35
CA ASP A 127 8.32 -21.44 -19.69
C ASP A 127 8.01 -21.02 -18.24
N PRO A 128 8.15 -21.95 -17.28
CA PRO A 128 7.89 -21.67 -15.87
C PRO A 128 8.82 -20.61 -15.26
N LEU A 129 10.00 -20.36 -15.83
CA LEU A 129 10.92 -19.35 -15.30
C LEU A 129 10.36 -17.92 -15.46
N ARG A 130 9.44 -17.70 -16.42
CA ARG A 130 8.69 -16.44 -16.55
C ARG A 130 7.79 -16.15 -15.36
N ILE A 131 7.37 -17.17 -14.60
CA ILE A 131 6.57 -16.98 -13.37
C ILE A 131 7.35 -16.17 -12.34
N VAL A 132 8.65 -16.43 -12.21
CA VAL A 132 9.53 -15.76 -11.24
C VAL A 132 10.25 -14.53 -11.83
N GLY A 133 9.93 -14.13 -13.06
CA GLY A 133 10.42 -12.89 -13.67
C GLY A 133 11.68 -13.03 -14.53
N PHE A 134 11.97 -14.24 -15.00
CA PHE A 134 13.03 -14.46 -15.99
C PHE A 134 12.43 -14.49 -17.40
N GLU A 135 13.05 -13.77 -18.33
CA GLU A 135 12.74 -13.81 -19.75
C GLU A 135 14.03 -14.10 -20.52
N ASN A 136 14.04 -15.16 -21.34
CA ASN A 136 15.21 -15.59 -22.12
C ASN A 136 16.51 -15.73 -21.29
N GLY A 137 16.40 -16.20 -20.04
CA GLY A 137 17.52 -16.39 -19.13
C GLY A 137 17.99 -15.13 -18.39
N VAL A 138 17.35 -13.97 -18.62
CA VAL A 138 17.67 -12.70 -17.94
C VAL A 138 16.56 -12.36 -16.95
N PHE A 139 16.93 -11.96 -15.74
CA PHE A 139 15.95 -11.46 -14.77
C PHE A 139 15.51 -10.05 -15.16
N VAL A 140 14.24 -9.91 -15.53
CA VAL A 140 13.61 -8.63 -15.92
C VAL A 140 12.66 -8.09 -14.84
N GLY A 141 12.48 -8.85 -13.75
CA GLY A 141 11.59 -8.50 -12.65
C GLY A 141 10.19 -9.08 -12.78
N LEU A 142 9.39 -8.89 -11.72
CA LEU A 142 8.02 -9.37 -11.65
C LEU A 142 7.07 -8.37 -12.34
N ARG A 143 6.63 -8.71 -13.55
CA ARG A 143 5.65 -7.91 -14.32
C ARG A 143 4.31 -8.62 -14.32
N GLY A 144 3.20 -7.91 -14.18
CA GLY A 144 1.87 -8.54 -14.10
C GLY A 144 1.55 -9.01 -12.68
N LEU A 145 1.31 -8.03 -11.81
CA LEU A 145 0.78 -8.20 -10.46
C LEU A 145 -0.65 -7.67 -10.44
N THR A 146 -1.57 -8.45 -9.90
CA THR A 146 -2.98 -8.07 -9.76
C THR A 146 -3.28 -7.52 -8.37
N ILE A 147 -4.09 -6.46 -8.29
CA ILE A 147 -4.50 -5.88 -7.00
C ILE A 147 -5.37 -6.85 -6.19
N HIS A 148 -6.24 -7.61 -6.85
CA HIS A 148 -7.11 -8.60 -6.21
C HIS A 148 -6.31 -9.70 -5.52
N GLY A 149 -5.30 -10.26 -6.21
CA GLY A 149 -4.43 -11.28 -5.61
C GLY A 149 -3.54 -10.71 -4.51
N ALA A 150 -3.13 -9.43 -4.61
CA ALA A 150 -2.37 -8.78 -3.55
C ALA A 150 -3.20 -8.61 -2.26
N LEU A 151 -4.45 -8.17 -2.39
CA LEU A 151 -5.37 -8.05 -1.26
C LEU A 151 -5.70 -9.41 -0.64
N LEU A 152 -5.98 -10.42 -1.47
CA LEU A 152 -6.23 -11.78 -1.00
C LEU A 152 -5.01 -12.35 -0.26
N GLY A 153 -3.81 -12.20 -0.81
CA GLY A 153 -2.58 -12.66 -0.18
C GLY A 153 -2.31 -11.96 1.15
N ALA A 154 -2.56 -10.66 1.24
CA ALA A 154 -2.42 -9.92 2.49
C ALA A 154 -3.41 -10.41 3.57
N VAL A 155 -4.65 -10.73 3.20
CA VAL A 155 -5.65 -11.29 4.13
C VAL A 155 -5.26 -12.69 4.59
N LEU A 156 -4.75 -13.54 3.70
CA LEU A 156 -4.33 -14.90 4.04
C LEU A 156 -3.07 -14.97 4.92
N ALA A 157 -2.32 -13.87 5.01
CA ALA A 157 -1.08 -13.80 5.79
C ALA A 157 -1.31 -13.60 7.30
N VAL A 158 -2.53 -13.26 7.71
CA VAL A 158 -2.91 -12.87 9.08
C VAL A 158 -3.93 -13.84 9.63
#